data_AF-A0A7U6QPJ2-F1
#
_entry.id   AF-A0A7U6QPJ2-F1
#
_cell.length_a   1.000
_cell.length_b   1.000
_cell.length_c   1.000
_cell.angle_alpha   90.00
_cell.angle_beta   90.00
_cell.angle_gamma   90.00
#
_symmetry.space_group_name_H-M   'P 1'
#
loop_
_entity.id
_entity.type
_entity.pdbx_description
1 polymer ?
#
loop_
_entity_poly.entity_id
_entity_poly.type
_entity_poly.pdbx_seq_one_letter_code
_entity_poly.pdbx_strand_id
1 'polypeptide(L)'
;MSLPSFDGRYKVQIAMSDNIVFDERLQVAKNLIDECISEWSTGSATEIKTLVNDAFQVDKEGKVSTHRVLGLRRHDFDHPKWLKAMAAIADASQTASTTEYIRMYERDDKGKYVQIPLDFSKV
;
A
#
# COMPACT_ATOMS: atom_id res chain seq x y z
N MET A 1 18.48 -7.23 -1.23
CA MET A 1 19.89 -7.73 -1.21
C MET A 1 20.32 -8.00 -2.65
N SER A 2 21.58 -7.80 -3.04
CA SER A 2 22.04 -8.10 -4.41
C SER A 2 23.41 -8.74 -4.48
N LEU A 3 23.60 -9.66 -5.41
CA LEU A 3 24.85 -10.36 -5.69
C LEU A 3 25.27 -10.07 -7.16
N PRO A 4 26.33 -9.29 -7.39
CA PRO A 4 26.89 -9.10 -8.72
C PRO A 4 27.78 -10.30 -9.13
N SER A 5 27.94 -10.53 -10.44
CA SER A 5 28.98 -11.41 -10.97
C SER A 5 30.37 -10.83 -10.76
N PHE A 6 31.41 -11.67 -10.86
CA PHE A 6 32.81 -11.24 -10.68
C PHE A 6 33.21 -10.07 -11.59
N ASP A 7 32.75 -10.07 -12.83
CA ASP A 7 32.97 -9.02 -13.83
C ASP A 7 31.92 -7.88 -13.76
N GLY A 8 30.93 -7.99 -12.87
CA GLY A 8 29.84 -7.04 -12.70
C GLY A 8 28.84 -6.98 -13.88
N ARG A 9 28.99 -7.82 -14.90
CA ARG A 9 28.08 -7.86 -16.06
C ARG A 9 26.67 -8.28 -15.66
N TYR A 10 26.55 -9.24 -14.75
CA TYR A 10 25.27 -9.73 -14.25
C TYR A 10 25.07 -9.33 -12.79
N LYS A 11 23.81 -9.21 -12.37
CA LYS A 11 23.46 -9.15 -10.95
C LYS A 11 22.14 -9.85 -10.69
N VAL A 12 22.09 -10.54 -9.56
CA VAL A 12 20.86 -11.07 -8.97
C VAL A 12 20.45 -10.16 -7.83
N GLN A 13 19.17 -9.81 -7.76
CA GLN A 13 18.60 -9.00 -6.70
C GLN A 13 17.41 -9.73 -6.07
N ILE A 14 17.50 -9.94 -4.76
CA ILE A 14 16.35 -10.27 -3.93
C ILE A 14 15.58 -8.97 -3.70
N ALA A 15 14.32 -8.98 -4.14
CA ALA A 15 13.38 -7.91 -3.95
C ALA A 15 12.17 -8.44 -3.17
N MET A 16 11.59 -7.56 -2.38
CA MET A 16 10.41 -7.84 -1.56
C MET A 16 9.26 -6.99 -2.06
N SER A 17 8.06 -7.55 -2.05
CA SER A 17 6.82 -6.81 -2.30
C SER A 17 5.88 -7.14 -1.17
N ASP A 18 5.51 -6.11 -0.43
CA ASP A 18 4.46 -6.22 0.56
C ASP A 18 3.12 -6.31 -0.17
N ASN A 19 2.38 -7.37 0.11
CA ASN A 19 1.06 -7.61 -0.42
C ASN A 19 0.08 -7.49 0.74
N ILE A 20 -0.52 -6.31 0.86
CA ILE A 20 -1.55 -6.08 1.86
C ILE A 20 -2.87 -6.44 1.21
N VAL A 21 -3.36 -7.63 1.54
CA VAL A 21 -4.66 -8.11 1.07
C VAL A 21 -5.75 -7.32 1.74
N PHE A 22 -6.72 -6.90 0.94
CA PHE A 22 -7.94 -6.27 1.42
C PHE A 22 -8.80 -7.30 2.17
N ASP A 23 -8.74 -7.29 3.50
CA ASP A 23 -9.51 -8.18 4.37
C ASP A 23 -10.72 -7.46 5.00
N GLU A 24 -11.55 -8.20 5.73
CA GLU A 24 -12.70 -7.64 6.46
C GLU A 24 -12.28 -6.55 7.46
N ARG A 25 -11.07 -6.61 8.02
CA ARG A 25 -10.59 -5.64 9.01
C ARG A 25 -10.34 -4.28 8.38
N LEU A 26 -9.77 -4.24 7.18
CA LEU A 26 -9.55 -2.99 6.45
C LEU A 26 -10.88 -2.33 6.03
N GLN A 27 -11.92 -3.13 5.78
CA GLN A 27 -13.27 -2.64 5.55
C GLN A 27 -13.90 -2.04 6.82
N VAL A 28 -13.72 -2.67 7.98
CA VAL A 28 -14.16 -2.13 9.27
C VAL A 28 -13.47 -0.81 9.58
N ALA A 29 -12.15 -0.72 9.35
CA ALA A 29 -11.40 0.51 9.53
C ALA A 29 -11.92 1.66 8.66
N LYS A 30 -12.24 1.37 7.38
CA LYS A 30 -12.85 2.34 6.46
C LYS A 30 -14.16 2.90 7.03
N ASN A 31 -15.06 2.02 7.46
CA ASN A 31 -16.36 2.43 7.99
C ASN A 31 -16.21 3.36 9.21
N LEU A 32 -15.27 3.05 10.13
CA LEU A 32 -14.99 3.90 11.28
C LEU A 32 -14.45 5.28 10.89
N ILE A 33 -13.62 5.37 9.85
CA ILE A 33 -13.12 6.64 9.31
C ILE A 33 -14.26 7.43 8.67
N ASP A 34 -15.11 6.79 7.87
CA ASP A 34 -16.26 7.43 7.23
C ASP A 34 -17.22 8.00 8.28
N GLU A 35 -17.47 7.28 9.38
CA GLU A 35 -18.26 7.78 10.51
C GLU A 35 -17.60 9.00 11.17
N CYS A 36 -16.28 8.97 11.37
CA CYS A 36 -15.51 10.10 11.92
C CYS A 36 -15.65 11.35 11.04
N ILE A 37 -15.47 11.19 9.74
CA ILE A 37 -15.56 12.26 8.76
C ILE A 37 -16.97 12.82 8.69
N SER A 38 -17.98 11.96 8.69
CA SER A 38 -19.38 12.37 8.69
C SER A 38 -19.72 13.20 9.93
N GLU A 39 -19.23 12.77 11.10
CA GLU A 39 -19.38 13.50 12.35
C GLU A 39 -18.70 14.87 12.31
N TRP A 40 -17.44 14.95 11.89
CA TRP A 40 -16.69 16.21 11.82
C TRP A 40 -17.20 17.17 10.75
N SER A 41 -17.77 16.64 9.68
CA SER A 41 -18.37 17.44 8.61
C SER A 41 -19.81 17.84 8.92
N THR A 42 -20.38 17.43 10.06
CA THR A 42 -21.72 17.85 10.48
C THR A 42 -21.75 19.38 10.64
N GLY A 43 -22.66 20.05 9.93
CA GLY A 43 -22.72 21.52 9.87
C GLY A 43 -21.79 22.17 8.83
N SER A 44 -20.92 21.41 8.15
CA SER A 44 -20.13 21.91 7.02
C SER A 44 -20.96 22.03 5.75
N ALA A 45 -20.56 22.97 4.87
CA ALA A 45 -21.15 23.13 3.55
C ALA A 45 -21.07 21.83 2.74
N THR A 46 -22.07 21.58 1.89
CA THR A 46 -22.17 20.35 1.08
C THR A 46 -20.91 20.15 0.22
N GLU A 47 -20.32 21.23 -0.29
CA GLU A 47 -19.10 21.25 -1.07
C GLU A 47 -17.91 20.68 -0.28
N ILE A 48 -17.78 21.03 1.01
CA ILE A 48 -16.71 20.53 1.88
C ILE A 48 -16.92 19.04 2.14
N LYS A 49 -18.15 18.60 2.41
CA LYS A 49 -18.48 17.18 2.58
C LYS A 49 -18.11 16.37 1.36
N THR A 50 -18.44 16.87 0.16
CA THR A 50 -18.11 16.20 -1.10
C THR A 50 -16.61 16.09 -1.29
N LEU A 51 -15.85 17.16 -1.05
CA LEU A 51 -14.38 17.14 -1.18
C LEU A 51 -13.72 16.16 -0.21
N VAL A 52 -14.20 16.10 1.04
CA VAL A 52 -13.66 15.16 2.02
C VAL A 52 -14.04 13.73 1.63
N ASN A 53 -15.29 13.45 1.27
CA ASN A 53 -15.69 12.11 0.82
C ASN A 53 -14.93 11.65 -0.43
N ASP A 54 -14.69 12.55 -1.41
CA ASP A 54 -13.90 12.24 -2.60
C ASP A 54 -12.42 11.99 -2.28
N ALA A 55 -11.83 12.75 -1.36
CA ALA A 55 -10.45 12.55 -0.93
C ALA A 55 -10.23 11.17 -0.27
N PHE A 56 -11.29 10.63 0.35
CA PHE A 56 -11.30 9.32 0.99
C PHE A 56 -11.97 8.23 0.12
N GLN A 57 -12.53 8.58 -1.03
CA GLN A 57 -13.03 7.59 -1.98
C GLN A 57 -11.89 6.76 -2.55
N VAL A 58 -12.19 5.48 -2.54
CA VAL A 58 -11.38 4.35 -2.97
C VAL A 58 -11.14 4.37 -4.48
N ASP A 59 -10.17 3.58 -4.94
CA ASP A 59 -9.83 3.55 -6.36
C ASP A 59 -11.01 3.10 -7.25
N LYS A 60 -10.82 3.18 -8.57
CA LYS A 60 -11.87 2.91 -9.56
C LYS A 60 -12.46 1.49 -9.50
N GLU A 61 -11.84 0.56 -8.77
CA GLU A 61 -12.34 -0.80 -8.57
C GLU A 61 -13.16 -0.96 -7.28
N GLY A 62 -13.35 0.12 -6.51
CA GLY A 62 -14.05 0.09 -5.23
C GLY A 62 -13.19 -0.46 -4.09
N LYS A 63 -11.87 -0.61 -4.28
CA LYS A 63 -10.94 -1.12 -3.27
C LYS A 63 -10.22 0.04 -2.61
N VAL A 64 -10.16 0.07 -1.28
CA VAL A 64 -9.42 1.15 -0.63
C VAL A 64 -7.95 1.02 -1.00
N SER A 65 -7.34 2.11 -1.47
CA SER A 65 -5.91 2.14 -1.68
C SER A 65 -5.24 2.00 -0.32
N THR A 66 -4.69 0.82 -0.03
CA THR A 66 -4.06 0.52 1.25
C THR A 66 -2.97 1.53 1.60
N HIS A 67 -2.25 2.02 0.60
CA HIS A 67 -1.25 3.07 0.77
C HIS A 67 -1.84 4.37 1.34
N ARG A 68 -3.02 4.79 0.86
CA ARG A 68 -3.71 5.99 1.37
C ARG A 68 -4.18 5.78 2.81
N VAL A 69 -4.75 4.62 3.12
CA VAL A 69 -5.22 4.26 4.47
C VAL A 69 -4.08 4.23 5.47
N LEU A 70 -2.98 3.55 5.13
CA LEU A 70 -1.77 3.57 5.95
C LEU A 70 -1.21 4.98 6.10
N GLY A 71 -1.30 5.80 5.05
CA GLY A 71 -0.95 7.21 5.09
C GLY A 71 -1.73 8.01 6.12
N LEU A 72 -2.95 7.61 6.49
CA LEU A 72 -3.75 8.31 7.52
C LEU A 72 -3.14 8.19 8.92
N ARG A 73 -2.37 7.13 9.19
CA ARG A 73 -1.72 6.91 10.50
C ARG A 73 -0.72 8.00 10.89
N ARG A 74 -0.30 8.85 9.94
CA ARG A 74 0.58 10.00 10.23
C ARG A 74 -0.13 11.13 10.98
N HIS A 75 -1.45 11.11 11.01
CA HIS A 75 -2.26 12.15 11.67
C HIS A 75 -2.66 11.68 13.06
N ASP A 76 -2.26 12.46 14.05
CA ASP A 76 -2.54 12.18 15.46
C ASP A 76 -3.77 13.00 15.89
N PHE A 77 -4.92 12.33 16.00
CA PHE A 77 -6.18 12.93 16.41
C PHE A 77 -6.75 12.19 17.62
N ASP A 78 -7.08 12.92 18.68
CA ASP A 78 -7.58 12.39 19.96
C ASP A 78 -9.06 11.96 19.93
N HIS A 79 -9.56 11.53 18.77
CA HIS A 79 -10.96 11.15 18.62
C HIS A 79 -11.16 9.64 18.86
N PRO A 80 -12.10 9.21 19.72
CA PRO A 80 -12.27 7.80 20.06
C PRO A 80 -12.48 6.87 18.85
N LYS A 81 -13.28 7.29 17.87
CA LYS A 81 -13.48 6.51 16.62
C LYS A 81 -12.25 6.51 15.72
N TRP A 82 -11.47 7.60 15.72
CA TRP A 82 -10.22 7.69 14.95
C TRP A 82 -9.18 6.72 15.50
N LEU A 83 -8.99 6.73 16.82
CA LEU A 83 -8.08 5.80 17.50
C LEU A 83 -8.47 4.33 17.24
N LYS A 84 -9.77 4.01 17.28
CA LYS A 84 -10.27 2.68 16.93
C LYS A 84 -9.99 2.31 15.47
N ALA A 85 -10.20 3.24 14.54
CA ALA A 85 -9.88 3.01 13.13
C ALA A 85 -8.38 2.76 12.92
N MET A 86 -7.51 3.57 13.54
CA MET A 86 -6.05 3.41 13.45
C MET A 86 -5.58 2.07 14.05
N ALA A 87 -6.20 1.62 15.14
CA ALA A 87 -5.94 0.29 15.70
C ALA A 87 -6.35 -0.83 14.73
N ALA A 88 -7.55 -0.76 14.14
CA ALA A 88 -8.00 -1.74 13.16
C ALA A 88 -7.10 -1.80 11.91
N ILE A 89 -6.57 -0.66 11.45
CA ILE A 89 -5.58 -0.60 10.37
C ILE A 89 -4.28 -1.28 10.76
N ALA A 90 -3.80 -1.07 11.99
CA ALA A 90 -2.59 -1.71 12.49
C ALA A 90 -2.74 -3.23 12.53
N ASP A 91 -3.88 -3.73 13.01
CA ASP A 91 -4.17 -5.17 13.07
C ASP A 91 -4.33 -5.79 11.68
N ALA A 92 -4.89 -5.07 10.72
CA ALA A 92 -4.96 -5.52 9.33
C ALA A 92 -3.55 -5.57 8.69
N SER A 93 -2.69 -4.60 9.00
CA SER A 93 -1.32 -4.54 8.47
C SER A 93 -0.41 -5.67 8.94
N GLN A 94 -0.64 -6.22 10.14
CA GLN A 94 0.10 -7.39 10.63
C GLN A 94 -0.18 -8.67 9.82
N THR A 95 -1.34 -8.76 9.16
CA THR A 95 -1.72 -9.91 8.33
C THR A 95 -1.19 -9.80 6.90
N ALA A 96 -0.56 -8.68 6.53
CA ALA A 96 0.04 -8.51 5.22
C ALA A 96 1.13 -9.56 4.98
N SER A 97 1.14 -10.17 3.80
CA SER A 97 2.19 -11.10 3.40
C SER A 97 3.27 -10.36 2.61
N THR A 98 4.53 -10.64 2.91
CA THR A 98 5.64 -10.17 2.08
C THR A 98 6.02 -11.30 1.13
N THR A 99 5.92 -11.04 -0.17
CA THR A 99 6.39 -11.99 -1.19
C THR A 99 7.81 -11.63 -1.59
N GLU A 100 8.73 -12.59 -1.42
CA GLU A 100 10.09 -12.50 -1.92
C GLU A 100 10.14 -12.94 -3.39
N TYR A 101 10.84 -12.18 -4.23
CA TYR A 101 11.07 -12.56 -5.63
C TYR A 101 12.46 -12.18 -6.09
N ILE A 102 12.94 -12.94 -7.08
CA ILE A 102 14.27 -12.80 -7.66
C ILE A 102 14.15 -11.96 -8.93
N ARG A 103 14.97 -10.91 -9.03
CA ARG A 103 15.20 -10.17 -10.27
C ARG A 103 16.61 -10.42 -10.77
N MET A 104 16.74 -10.72 -12.06
CA MET A 104 18.03 -10.84 -12.73
C MET A 104 18.23 -9.66 -13.67
N TYR A 105 19.47 -9.18 -13.75
CA TYR A 105 19.83 -8.08 -14.62
C TYR A 105 21.14 -8.36 -15.34
N GLU A 106 21.27 -7.81 -16.55
CA GLU A 106 22.49 -7.77 -17.34
C GLU A 106 22.83 -6.31 -17.70
N ARG A 107 24.11 -5.95 -17.73
CA ARG A 107 24.55 -4.67 -18.27
C ARG A 107 24.47 -4.68 -19.79
N ASP A 108 23.80 -3.67 -20.35
CA ASP A 108 23.85 -3.38 -21.78
C ASP A 108 25.20 -2.79 -22.19
N ASP A 109 25.39 -2.59 -23.50
CA ASP A 109 26.60 -2.00 -24.09
C ASP A 109 26.87 -0.56 -23.61
N LYS A 110 25.87 0.08 -22.99
CA LYS A 110 25.96 1.43 -22.40
C LYS A 110 26.21 1.38 -20.88
N GLY A 111 26.42 0.18 -20.32
CA GLY A 111 26.70 -0.06 -18.91
C GLY A 111 25.47 -0.02 -17.99
N LYS A 112 24.25 0.12 -18.54
CA LYS A 112 23.02 0.15 -17.76
C LYS A 112 22.50 -1.26 -17.52
N TYR A 113 22.08 -1.54 -16.29
CA TYR A 113 21.41 -2.80 -15.97
C TYR A 113 20.00 -2.84 -16.57
N VAL A 114 19.76 -3.83 -17.41
CA VAL A 114 18.47 -4.19 -18.01
C VAL A 114 17.97 -5.47 -17.35
N GLN A 115 16.69 -5.51 -16.98
CA GLN A 115 16.10 -6.68 -16.33
C GLN A 115 15.92 -7.82 -17.33
N ILE A 116 16.39 -9.01 -16.97
CA ILE A 116 16.15 -10.23 -17.73
C ILE A 116 14.80 -10.81 -17.27
N PRO A 117 13.80 -10.96 -18.16
CA PRO A 117 12.56 -11.65 -17.82
C PRO A 117 12.84 -13.14 -17.56
N LEU A 118 12.37 -13.63 -16.42
CA LEU A 118 12.49 -15.03 -16.01
C LEU A 118 11.16 -15.72 -16.23
N ASP A 119 11.17 -16.81 -17.00
CA ASP A 119 10.02 -17.69 -17.20
C ASP A 119 10.27 -19.00 -16.46
N PHE A 120 9.78 -19.09 -15.23
CA PHE A 120 9.93 -20.27 -14.37
C PHE A 120 8.98 -21.41 -14.78
N SER A 121 8.00 -21.14 -15.63
CA SER A 121 6.95 -22.10 -16.04
C SER A 121 7.35 -22.96 -17.22
N LYS A 122 8.47 -22.64 -17.89
CA LYS A 122 8.93 -23.29 -19.11
C LYS A 122 9.83 -24.52 -18.87
N VAL A 123 9.63 -25.20 -17.74
CA VAL A 123 10.41 -26.39 -17.33
C VAL A 123 9.56 -27.63 -17.42
#